data_AF-A0A9P7D8T0-F1
#
_entry.id   AF-A0A9P7D8T0-F1
#
_cell.length_a   1.000
_cell.length_b   1.000
_cell.length_c   1.000
_cell.angle_alpha   90.00
_cell.angle_beta   90.00
_cell.angle_gamma   90.00
#
_symmetry.space_group_name_H-M   'P 1'
#
loop_
_entity.id
_entity.type
_entity.pdbx_description
1 polymer ?
#
loop_
_entity_poly.entity_id
_entity_poly.type
_entity_poly.pdbx_seq_one_letter_code
_entity_poly.pdbx_strand_id
1 'polypeptide(L)'
;MNTGRTTFLRLPLQRTFDPESIARIYHQASINDVKASFDWSNVVPSKQLPNAARTHNRNRNTRNVDDVRDPERRVLDIEIRGVLVKPAVRLAGKDVDLHVLNGGDERDLNEAGDDPQDEPSVGQRVAKIYEQFIFDVIEQAPNRKSKREGSYLTIPVHRRMDLAQPELLQILELPFDQAQYCVCTPDQWKMHFDRIFPSSVQEARLSGQNFPSCSYYKSYIALASSVSVADLVKIRDVLRKEFDKLAWAPWTSTDRMWGTGAKTSRAWKVLPKEKKGGPMIAINPRRQNQRVSLRAFDQPSEDNVTDSGQED
;
A
#
# COMPACT_ATOMS: atom_id res chain seq x y z
N MET A 1 46.54 29.79 5.23
CA MET A 1 45.56 28.69 5.21
C MET A 1 44.19 29.30 4.93
N ASN A 2 43.71 29.20 3.68
CA ASN A 2 42.43 29.78 3.28
C ASN A 2 41.31 28.78 3.59
N THR A 3 40.44 29.12 4.55
CA THR A 3 39.22 28.36 4.86
C THR A 3 38.19 28.65 3.77
N GLY A 4 38.26 27.92 2.66
CA GLY A 4 37.34 28.05 1.53
C GLY A 4 35.89 27.84 1.97
N ARG A 5 35.09 28.92 1.94
CA ARG A 5 33.65 28.85 2.16
C ARG A 5 32.99 28.27 0.91
N THR A 6 32.55 27.02 1.01
CA THR A 6 31.72 26.39 -0.03
C THR A 6 30.38 27.10 -0.10
N THR A 7 30.15 27.86 -1.17
CA THR A 7 28.88 28.57 -1.39
C THR A 7 27.93 27.63 -2.16
N PHE A 8 26.77 27.33 -1.57
CA PHE A 8 25.76 26.50 -2.21
C PHE A 8 24.64 27.38 -2.76
N LEU A 9 24.51 27.46 -4.08
CA LEU A 9 23.34 28.06 -4.70
C LEU A 9 22.23 27.01 -4.81
N ARG A 10 21.11 27.20 -4.11
CA ARG A 10 19.90 26.39 -4.32
C ARG A 10 19.00 27.10 -5.32
N LEU A 11 18.87 26.55 -6.52
CA LEU A 11 17.89 27.01 -7.49
C LEU A 11 16.47 26.67 -6.99
N PRO A 12 15.47 27.55 -7.24
CA PRO A 12 14.09 27.34 -6.80
C PRO A 12 13.52 26.01 -7.35
N LEU A 13 12.83 25.30 -6.46
CA LEU A 13 12.45 23.88 -6.56
C LEU A 13 11.54 23.49 -7.74
N GLN A 14 10.99 24.45 -8.48
CA GLN A 14 9.86 24.17 -9.38
C GLN A 14 10.20 23.98 -10.86
N ARG A 15 11.42 24.30 -11.31
CA ARG A 15 11.84 24.01 -12.70
C ARG A 15 13.23 23.41 -12.69
N THR A 16 13.35 22.14 -13.06
CA THR A 16 14.65 21.55 -13.41
C THR A 16 15.17 22.31 -14.61
N PHE A 17 16.12 23.24 -14.40
CA PHE A 17 16.80 23.87 -15.50
C PHE A 17 17.71 22.83 -16.14
N ASP A 18 17.55 22.65 -17.46
CA ASP A 18 18.49 21.86 -18.24
C ASP A 18 19.89 22.53 -18.16
N PRO A 19 20.99 21.77 -18.04
CA PRO A 19 22.34 22.32 -17.97
C PRO A 19 22.70 23.27 -19.12
N GLU A 20 22.16 23.06 -20.32
CA GLU A 20 22.38 23.97 -21.46
C GLU A 20 21.65 25.30 -21.27
N SER A 21 20.43 25.28 -20.76
CA SER A 21 19.65 26.46 -20.44
C SER A 21 20.36 27.33 -19.40
N ILE A 22 20.99 26.71 -18.39
CA ILE A 22 21.81 27.44 -17.41
C ILE A 22 23.03 28.06 -18.11
N ALA A 23 23.76 27.28 -18.93
CA ALA A 23 24.91 27.81 -19.67
C ALA A 23 24.53 29.02 -20.54
N ARG A 24 23.39 28.96 -21.24
CA ARG A 24 22.86 30.08 -22.03
C ARG A 24 22.53 31.31 -21.20
N ILE A 25 21.89 31.15 -20.02
CA ILE A 25 21.56 32.27 -19.13
C ILE A 25 22.83 33.01 -18.66
N TYR A 26 23.92 32.28 -18.42
CA TYR A 26 25.19 32.86 -18.00
C TYR A 26 26.12 33.20 -19.18
N HIS A 27 25.64 33.12 -20.41
CA HIS A 27 26.41 33.35 -21.64
C HIS A 27 27.71 32.53 -21.71
N GLN A 28 27.65 31.28 -21.26
CA GLN A 28 28.76 30.33 -21.28
C GLN A 28 28.50 29.22 -22.30
N ALA A 29 29.57 28.63 -22.84
CA ALA A 29 29.47 27.52 -23.79
C ALA A 29 28.98 26.23 -23.13
N SER A 30 29.30 26.03 -21.85
CA SER A 30 28.90 24.85 -21.09
C SER A 30 28.66 25.15 -19.62
N ILE A 31 27.96 24.22 -18.93
CA ILE A 31 27.78 24.27 -17.47
C ILE A 31 29.12 24.19 -16.71
N ASN A 32 30.17 23.62 -17.33
CA ASN A 32 31.50 23.54 -16.70
C ASN A 32 32.20 24.91 -16.72
N ASP A 33 31.99 25.72 -17.75
CA ASP A 33 32.52 27.08 -17.82
C ASP A 33 31.81 28.00 -16.82
N VAL A 34 30.50 27.78 -16.62
CA VAL A 34 29.76 28.42 -15.51
C VAL A 34 30.38 28.03 -14.17
N LYS A 35 30.63 26.73 -13.93
CA LYS A 35 31.26 26.28 -12.68
C LYS A 35 32.63 26.91 -12.44
N ALA A 36 33.47 26.94 -13.47
CA ALA A 36 34.81 27.53 -13.40
C ALA A 36 34.74 29.04 -13.10
N SER A 37 33.79 29.75 -13.72
CA SER A 37 33.60 31.20 -13.54
C SER A 37 33.14 31.56 -12.12
N PHE A 38 32.41 30.68 -11.44
CA PHE A 38 31.87 30.91 -10.09
C PHE A 38 32.57 30.11 -8.98
N ASP A 39 33.68 29.43 -9.28
CA ASP A 39 34.38 28.53 -8.35
C ASP A 39 33.43 27.49 -7.68
N TRP A 40 32.47 26.99 -8.47
CA TRP A 40 31.51 26.00 -7.99
C TRP A 40 32.11 24.60 -8.04
N SER A 41 32.62 24.18 -6.89
CA SER A 41 33.16 22.83 -6.69
C SER A 41 32.13 21.72 -6.93
N ASN A 42 30.84 21.95 -6.71
CA ASN A 42 29.77 20.95 -6.95
C ASN A 42 28.45 21.59 -7.38
N VAL A 43 28.02 21.35 -8.62
CA VAL A 43 26.60 21.55 -9.02
C VAL A 43 25.89 20.24 -8.77
N VAL A 44 25.12 20.18 -7.68
CA VAL A 44 24.22 19.07 -7.42
C VAL A 44 23.00 19.28 -8.30
N PRO A 45 22.68 18.38 -9.25
CA PRO A 45 21.42 18.47 -9.99
C PRO A 45 20.28 18.55 -8.98
N SER A 46 19.27 19.38 -9.24
CA SER A 46 18.13 19.44 -8.32
C SER A 46 17.58 18.02 -8.11
N LYS A 47 17.24 17.69 -6.86
CA LYS A 47 16.63 16.40 -6.55
C LYS A 47 15.37 16.30 -7.40
N GLN A 48 15.39 15.41 -8.38
CA GLN A 48 14.24 15.20 -9.25
C GLN A 48 13.04 14.84 -8.37
N LEU A 49 11.94 15.57 -8.57
CA LEU A 49 10.71 15.30 -7.84
C LEU A 49 10.20 13.90 -8.24
N PRO A 50 9.80 13.08 -7.26
CA PRO A 50 9.17 11.80 -7.55
C PRO A 50 7.84 12.04 -8.29
N ASN A 51 7.48 11.11 -9.18
CA ASN A 51 6.18 11.15 -9.85
C ASN A 51 5.03 11.11 -8.82
N ALA A 52 4.07 12.02 -8.95
CA ALA A 52 2.97 12.18 -8.00
C ALA A 52 2.04 10.95 -7.92
N ALA A 53 1.96 10.14 -8.98
CA ALA A 53 1.22 8.89 -9.01
C ALA A 53 1.96 7.72 -8.36
N ARG A 54 3.15 7.94 -7.79
CA ARG A 54 3.87 6.93 -7.03
C ARG A 54 3.19 6.72 -5.69
N THR A 55 3.00 5.45 -5.36
CA THR A 55 2.53 5.05 -4.05
C THR A 55 3.65 5.24 -3.02
N HIS A 56 3.36 5.81 -1.86
CA HIS A 56 4.36 6.06 -0.82
C HIS A 56 4.62 4.80 0.03
N ASN A 57 5.24 3.77 -0.55
CA ASN A 57 5.42 2.45 0.10
C ASN A 57 6.51 2.44 1.20
N ARG A 58 7.11 3.59 1.53
CA ARG A 58 8.22 3.65 2.48
C ARG A 58 7.71 4.16 3.84
N ASN A 59 7.57 3.24 4.78
CA ASN A 59 7.38 3.46 6.21
C ASN A 59 6.12 4.23 6.63
N ARG A 60 5.14 4.43 5.74
CA ARG A 60 3.86 5.00 6.12
C ARG A 60 2.88 3.87 6.38
N ASN A 61 2.22 3.92 7.53
CA ASN A 61 1.06 3.06 7.77
C ASN A 61 0.00 3.34 6.69
N THR A 62 -0.69 2.31 6.23
CA THR A 62 -1.87 2.51 5.39
C THR A 62 -2.93 3.26 6.17
N ARG A 63 -3.77 4.02 5.46
CA ARG A 63 -4.90 4.72 6.07
C ARG A 63 -5.94 3.71 6.56
N ASN A 64 -6.63 4.02 7.66
CA ASN A 64 -7.76 3.21 8.08
C ASN A 64 -8.91 3.43 7.09
N VAL A 65 -9.61 2.35 6.73
CA VAL A 65 -10.79 2.37 5.88
C VAL A 65 -11.92 3.16 6.55
N ASP A 66 -12.04 3.08 7.87
CA ASP A 66 -13.10 3.75 8.63
C ASP A 66 -12.96 5.28 8.60
N ASP A 67 -11.72 5.82 8.54
CA ASP A 67 -11.48 7.27 8.51
C ASP A 67 -11.98 7.94 7.21
N VAL A 68 -12.26 7.15 6.17
CA VAL A 68 -12.43 7.70 4.82
C VAL A 68 -13.61 7.12 4.05
N ARG A 69 -14.14 5.97 4.47
CA ARG A 69 -15.37 5.42 3.88
C ARG A 69 -16.60 6.02 4.55
N ASP A 70 -17.66 6.07 3.75
CA ASP A 70 -18.98 6.41 4.24
C ASP A 70 -19.42 5.44 5.36
N PRO A 71 -19.77 5.93 6.56
CA PRO A 71 -20.21 5.09 7.67
C PRO A 71 -21.49 4.30 7.37
N GLU A 72 -22.31 4.72 6.40
CA GLU A 72 -23.54 4.00 6.02
C GLU A 72 -23.28 2.77 5.15
N ARG A 73 -22.02 2.55 4.74
CA ARG A 73 -21.66 1.41 3.92
C ARG A 73 -21.89 0.10 4.66
N ARG A 74 -22.52 -0.86 3.96
CA ARG A 74 -22.66 -2.23 4.46
C ARG A 74 -21.29 -2.89 4.62
N VAL A 75 -20.94 -3.17 5.87
CA VAL A 75 -19.84 -4.03 6.25
C VAL A 75 -20.21 -5.48 5.94
N LEU A 76 -19.22 -6.30 5.56
CA LEU A 76 -19.43 -7.74 5.42
C LEU A 76 -19.99 -8.35 6.71
N ASP A 77 -21.13 -9.04 6.61
CA ASP A 77 -21.69 -9.76 7.74
C ASP A 77 -20.93 -11.08 7.94
N ILE A 78 -20.05 -11.09 8.94
CA ILE A 78 -19.23 -12.23 9.29
C ILE A 78 -19.67 -12.76 10.66
N GLU A 79 -20.35 -13.91 10.67
CA GLU A 79 -20.76 -14.55 11.90
C GLU A 79 -19.68 -15.50 12.42
N ILE A 80 -19.21 -15.26 13.65
CA ILE A 80 -18.25 -16.12 14.35
C ILE A 80 -18.80 -16.41 15.75
N ARG A 81 -19.22 -17.67 15.97
CA ARG A 81 -19.79 -18.10 17.25
C ARG A 81 -18.75 -18.73 18.17
N GLY A 82 -18.92 -18.51 19.48
CA GLY A 82 -18.17 -19.20 20.51
C GLY A 82 -16.66 -18.89 20.51
N VAL A 83 -16.30 -17.66 20.15
CA VAL A 83 -14.94 -17.13 20.30
C VAL A 83 -14.92 -16.18 21.49
N LEU A 84 -14.03 -16.43 22.44
CA LEU A 84 -13.82 -15.56 23.59
C LEU A 84 -12.60 -14.69 23.33
N VAL A 85 -12.79 -13.38 23.32
CA VAL A 85 -11.70 -12.40 23.25
C VAL A 85 -11.28 -12.07 24.67
N LYS A 86 -9.99 -12.20 24.96
CA LYS A 86 -9.46 -11.70 26.22
C LYS A 86 -9.61 -10.18 26.21
N PRO A 87 -10.17 -9.57 27.28
CA PRO A 87 -10.24 -8.11 27.38
C PRO A 87 -8.87 -7.51 27.13
N ALA A 88 -8.81 -6.42 26.37
CA ALA A 88 -7.57 -5.67 26.25
C ALA A 88 -7.15 -5.25 27.66
N VAL A 89 -5.90 -5.55 28.04
CA VAL A 89 -5.36 -5.08 29.31
C VAL A 89 -5.20 -3.58 29.19
N ARG A 90 -6.21 -2.83 29.62
CA ARG A 90 -6.14 -1.38 29.73
C ARG A 90 -5.28 -1.09 30.95
N LEU A 91 -4.12 -0.48 30.74
CA LEU A 91 -3.33 0.05 31.84
C LEU A 91 -4.11 1.24 32.42
N ALA A 92 -4.85 1.00 33.51
CA ALA A 92 -5.54 2.03 34.26
C ALA A 92 -4.69 2.41 35.48
N GLY A 93 -4.35 3.69 35.60
CA GLY A 93 -3.56 4.22 36.71
C GLY A 93 -3.16 5.67 36.47
N LYS A 94 -3.09 6.46 37.54
CA LYS A 94 -2.78 7.91 37.52
C LYS A 94 -1.44 8.25 36.82
N ASP A 95 -0.55 7.27 36.69
CA ASP A 95 0.74 7.40 36.02
C ASP A 95 0.68 7.27 34.49
N VAL A 96 -0.43 6.73 33.94
CA VAL A 96 -0.64 6.59 32.49
C VAL A 96 -1.09 7.90 31.86
N ASP A 97 -1.85 8.72 32.60
CA ASP A 97 -2.33 10.05 32.15
C ASP A 97 -1.17 11.02 31.84
N LEU A 98 -0.02 10.87 32.51
CA LEU A 98 1.18 11.69 32.27
C LEU A 98 1.87 11.38 30.93
N HIS A 99 1.69 10.17 30.37
CA HIS A 99 2.37 9.77 29.15
C HIS A 99 1.68 10.29 27.87
N VAL A 100 0.37 10.53 27.94
CA VAL A 100 -0.43 11.12 26.87
C VAL A 100 -0.10 12.61 26.69
N LEU A 101 0.10 13.34 27.80
CA LEU A 101 0.48 14.77 27.81
C LEU A 101 1.85 15.08 27.18
N ASN A 102 2.72 14.07 26.99
CA ASN A 102 4.09 14.24 26.46
C ASN A 102 4.24 13.80 24.99
N GLY A 103 3.15 13.74 24.22
CA GLY A 103 3.21 13.53 22.77
C GLY A 103 3.30 12.07 22.32
N GLY A 104 2.78 11.13 23.11
CA GLY A 104 2.40 9.82 22.60
C GLY A 104 1.25 9.99 21.59
N ASP A 105 1.28 9.23 20.49
CA ASP A 105 0.28 9.31 19.40
C ASP A 105 -1.14 9.09 19.97
N GLU A 106 -1.91 10.16 20.17
CA GLU A 106 -3.24 10.20 20.83
C GLU A 106 -4.33 9.39 20.09
N ARG A 107 -4.01 8.84 18.91
CA ARG A 107 -5.00 8.27 17.99
C ARG A 107 -5.57 6.92 18.40
N ASP A 108 -5.02 6.25 19.43
CA ASP A 108 -5.52 4.96 19.92
C ASP A 108 -6.31 5.06 21.24
N LEU A 109 -6.44 6.25 21.86
CA LEU A 109 -7.07 6.38 23.20
C LEU A 109 -8.43 7.10 23.21
N ASN A 110 -8.81 7.80 22.15
CA ASN A 110 -9.96 8.73 22.16
C ASN A 110 -11.28 8.22 21.53
N GLU A 111 -11.39 6.95 21.13
CA GLU A 111 -12.64 6.42 20.51
C GLU A 111 -13.36 5.33 21.29
N ALA A 112 -12.92 5.00 22.51
CA ALA A 112 -13.72 4.18 23.40
C ALA A 112 -14.79 5.06 24.06
N GLY A 113 -15.95 5.20 23.42
CA GLY A 113 -17.16 5.68 24.08
C GLY A 113 -17.34 4.96 25.42
N ASP A 114 -17.75 5.72 26.44
CA ASP A 114 -17.82 5.30 27.84
C ASP A 114 -18.94 4.26 28.12
N ASP A 115 -19.47 3.61 27.08
CA ASP A 115 -20.49 2.56 27.17
C ASP A 115 -19.88 1.18 26.90
N PRO A 116 -19.79 0.30 27.92
CA PRO A 116 -19.36 -1.09 27.76
C PRO A 116 -20.18 -1.92 26.77
N GLN A 117 -21.33 -1.41 26.29
CA GLN A 117 -22.18 -2.11 25.32
C GLN A 117 -21.78 -1.96 23.85
N ASP A 118 -20.87 -1.05 23.50
CA ASP A 118 -20.54 -0.76 22.09
C ASP A 118 -19.26 -1.46 21.58
N GLU A 119 -18.67 -2.39 22.33
CA GLU A 119 -17.51 -3.13 21.80
C GLU A 119 -17.93 -3.99 20.60
N PRO A 120 -17.30 -3.81 19.42
CA PRO A 120 -17.68 -4.53 18.21
C PRO A 120 -17.47 -6.03 18.41
N SER A 121 -18.45 -6.82 17.95
CA SER A 121 -18.36 -8.28 17.99
C SER A 121 -17.12 -8.78 17.24
N VAL A 122 -16.65 -9.97 17.59
CA VAL A 122 -15.50 -10.61 16.91
C VAL A 122 -15.73 -10.68 15.40
N GLY A 123 -16.97 -10.97 14.99
CA GLY A 123 -17.40 -10.99 13.60
C GLY A 123 -17.17 -9.64 12.90
N GLN A 124 -17.65 -8.55 13.51
CA GLN A 124 -17.45 -7.19 13.00
C GLN A 124 -15.96 -6.82 12.91
N ARG A 125 -15.16 -7.18 13.93
CA ARG A 125 -13.71 -6.94 13.90
C ARG A 125 -13.02 -7.70 12.75
N VAL A 126 -13.41 -8.96 12.53
CA VAL A 126 -12.88 -9.77 11.41
C VAL A 126 -13.32 -9.22 10.06
N ALA A 127 -14.55 -8.75 9.93
CA ALA A 127 -15.04 -8.07 8.72
C ALA A 127 -14.23 -6.81 8.41
N LYS A 128 -14.03 -5.94 9.40
CA LYS A 128 -13.18 -4.75 9.27
C LYS A 128 -11.75 -5.09 8.87
N ILE A 129 -11.14 -6.11 9.49
CA ILE A 129 -9.80 -6.60 9.12
C ILE A 129 -9.78 -7.05 7.65
N TYR A 130 -10.80 -7.77 7.21
CA TYR A 130 -10.86 -8.26 5.83
C TYR A 130 -11.04 -7.11 4.83
N GLU A 131 -11.88 -6.13 5.12
CA GLU A 131 -12.05 -4.96 4.26
C GLU A 131 -10.78 -4.10 4.17
N GLN A 132 -10.14 -3.85 5.32
CA GLN A 132 -8.87 -3.16 5.40
C GLN A 132 -7.78 -3.92 4.62
N PHE A 133 -7.79 -5.26 4.63
CA PHE A 133 -6.87 -6.07 3.85
C PHE A 133 -6.98 -5.77 2.36
N ILE A 134 -8.20 -5.71 1.80
CA ILE A 134 -8.40 -5.41 0.38
C ILE A 134 -7.86 -4.01 0.03
N PHE A 135 -8.12 -3.02 0.89
CA PHE A 135 -7.60 -1.68 0.72
C PHE A 135 -6.07 -1.65 0.76
N ASP A 136 -5.46 -2.29 1.76
CA ASP A 136 -4.02 -2.33 1.95
C ASP A 136 -3.29 -3.05 0.81
N VAL A 137 -3.90 -4.08 0.21
CA VAL A 137 -3.34 -4.74 -0.98
C VAL A 137 -3.14 -3.76 -2.13
N ILE A 138 -4.12 -2.88 -2.37
CA ILE A 138 -4.06 -1.85 -3.41
C ILE A 138 -3.10 -0.73 -3.00
N GLU A 139 -3.19 -0.25 -1.76
CA GLU A 139 -2.35 0.86 -1.29
C GLU A 139 -0.87 0.47 -1.11
N GLN A 140 -0.55 -0.82 -1.04
CA GLN A 140 0.84 -1.31 -1.01
C GLN A 140 1.31 -1.84 -2.37
N ALA A 141 0.53 -1.64 -3.44
CA ALA A 141 0.91 -2.09 -4.76
C ALA A 141 2.28 -1.52 -5.19
N PRO A 142 3.10 -2.30 -5.91
CA PRO A 142 4.45 -1.87 -6.28
C PRO A 142 4.46 -0.62 -7.16
N ASN A 143 5.54 0.15 -7.02
CA ASN A 143 5.89 1.19 -7.98
C ASN A 143 6.89 0.66 -9.01
N ARG A 144 6.95 1.35 -10.15
CA ARG A 144 8.02 1.14 -11.11
C ARG A 144 9.38 1.56 -10.53
N LYS A 145 10.45 0.98 -11.10
CA LYS A 145 11.82 1.12 -10.58
C LYS A 145 12.31 2.57 -10.65
N SER A 146 11.99 3.29 -11.73
CA SER A 146 12.39 4.68 -11.88
C SER A 146 11.53 5.59 -11.01
N LYS A 147 12.14 6.55 -10.31
CA LYS A 147 11.41 7.58 -9.54
C LYS A 147 10.51 8.47 -10.41
N ARG A 148 10.77 8.52 -11.72
CA ARG A 148 9.97 9.26 -12.71
C ARG A 148 8.71 8.50 -13.13
N GLU A 149 8.70 7.20 -12.91
CA GLU A 149 7.57 6.36 -13.26
C GLU A 149 6.64 6.23 -12.05
N GLY A 150 5.34 6.21 -12.30
CA GLY A 150 4.30 6.07 -11.29
C GLY A 150 4.19 4.65 -10.71
N SER A 151 3.06 4.41 -10.06
CA SER A 151 2.63 3.05 -9.69
C SER A 151 2.40 2.18 -10.94
N TYR A 152 2.42 0.85 -10.78
CA TYR A 152 1.89 -0.06 -11.80
C TYR A 152 0.35 -0.05 -11.82
N LEU A 153 -0.31 0.44 -10.77
CA LEU A 153 -1.75 0.53 -10.71
C LEU A 153 -2.28 1.51 -11.76
N THR A 154 -3.33 1.11 -12.47
CA THR A 154 -4.09 2.01 -13.34
C THR A 154 -5.06 2.88 -12.55
N ILE A 155 -5.41 2.49 -11.33
CA ILE A 155 -6.33 3.25 -10.47
C ILE A 155 -5.65 4.52 -9.95
N PRO A 156 -6.20 5.72 -10.25
CA PRO A 156 -5.71 6.98 -9.71
C PRO A 156 -5.76 7.00 -8.18
N VAL A 157 -4.77 7.63 -7.54
CA VAL A 157 -4.63 7.65 -6.07
C VAL A 157 -5.91 8.07 -5.35
N HIS A 158 -6.61 9.09 -5.85
CA HIS A 158 -7.85 9.59 -5.26
C HIS A 158 -9.04 8.61 -5.38
N ARG A 159 -9.03 7.68 -6.35
CA ARG A 159 -10.10 6.68 -6.57
C ARG A 159 -9.83 5.33 -5.89
N ARG A 160 -8.62 5.10 -5.38
CA ARG A 160 -8.27 3.81 -4.76
C ARG A 160 -9.18 3.48 -3.58
N MET A 161 -9.64 4.49 -2.87
CA MET A 161 -10.50 4.36 -1.69
C MET A 161 -11.86 3.77 -2.04
N ASP A 162 -12.47 4.33 -3.08
CA ASP A 162 -13.77 3.91 -3.58
C ASP A 162 -13.68 2.55 -4.27
N LEU A 163 -12.59 2.29 -5.00
CA LEU A 163 -12.46 1.12 -5.86
C LEU A 163 -11.81 -0.09 -5.20
N ALA A 164 -11.06 0.06 -4.11
CA ALA A 164 -10.42 -1.05 -3.41
C ALA A 164 -11.44 -1.82 -2.54
N GLN A 165 -12.41 -2.42 -3.22
CA GLN A 165 -13.48 -3.23 -2.65
C GLN A 165 -13.24 -4.71 -2.98
N PRO A 166 -13.87 -5.67 -2.26
CA PRO A 166 -13.70 -7.10 -2.53
C PRO A 166 -13.89 -7.47 -4.00
N GLU A 167 -14.85 -6.84 -4.67
CA GLU A 167 -15.19 -7.03 -6.08
C GLU A 167 -14.00 -6.83 -7.01
N LEU A 168 -13.11 -5.87 -6.69
CA LEU A 168 -11.90 -5.59 -7.47
C LEU A 168 -10.95 -6.79 -7.50
N LEU A 169 -10.87 -7.55 -6.41
CA LEU A 169 -10.03 -8.75 -6.31
C LEU A 169 -10.77 -10.02 -6.73
N GLN A 170 -12.09 -9.95 -6.94
CA GLN A 170 -12.93 -11.06 -7.40
C GLN A 170 -13.04 -11.17 -8.93
N ILE A 171 -12.61 -10.14 -9.68
CA ILE A 171 -12.58 -10.14 -11.15
C ILE A 171 -11.17 -10.37 -11.68
N LEU A 172 -11.05 -10.94 -12.88
CA LEU A 172 -9.75 -11.21 -13.55
C LEU A 172 -9.29 -10.09 -14.50
N GLU A 173 -9.92 -8.92 -14.40
CA GLU A 173 -9.48 -7.69 -15.03
C GLU A 173 -8.58 -6.93 -14.06
N LEU A 174 -7.28 -7.20 -14.15
CA LEU A 174 -6.30 -6.75 -13.19
C LEU A 174 -6.10 -5.22 -13.28
N PRO A 175 -6.13 -4.47 -12.15
CA PRO A 175 -6.04 -3.01 -12.14
C PRO A 175 -4.60 -2.49 -12.32
N PHE A 176 -3.86 -3.05 -13.27
CA PHE A 176 -2.46 -2.75 -13.54
C PHE A 176 -2.23 -2.45 -15.02
N ASP A 177 -1.25 -1.60 -15.32
CA ASP A 177 -0.84 -1.35 -16.70
C ASP A 177 0.16 -2.39 -17.21
N GLN A 178 0.78 -3.11 -16.27
CA GLN A 178 1.67 -4.23 -16.51
C GLN A 178 1.67 -5.13 -15.27
N ALA A 179 1.57 -6.45 -15.49
CA ALA A 179 1.65 -7.44 -14.43
C ALA A 179 2.15 -8.79 -14.96
N GLN A 180 2.56 -9.66 -14.04
CA GLN A 180 2.80 -11.06 -14.32
C GLN A 180 1.93 -11.90 -13.42
N TYR A 181 1.38 -12.99 -13.94
CA TYR A 181 0.53 -13.86 -13.16
C TYR A 181 0.89 -15.33 -13.34
N CYS A 182 0.57 -16.11 -12.32
CA CYS A 182 0.67 -17.55 -12.31
C CYS A 182 -0.64 -18.11 -11.75
N VAL A 183 -1.19 -19.14 -12.41
CA VAL A 183 -2.32 -19.90 -11.85
C VAL A 183 -1.78 -20.81 -10.76
N CYS A 184 -2.21 -20.57 -9.52
CA CYS A 184 -1.71 -21.30 -8.37
C CYS A 184 -2.26 -22.73 -8.35
N THR A 185 -1.48 -23.64 -7.76
CA THR A 185 -2.03 -24.89 -7.21
C THR A 185 -2.82 -24.60 -5.93
N PRO A 186 -3.70 -25.51 -5.46
CA PRO A 186 -4.38 -25.36 -4.17
C PRO A 186 -3.41 -25.09 -3.00
N ASP A 187 -2.25 -25.75 -2.98
CA ASP A 187 -1.24 -25.57 -1.95
C ASP A 187 -0.55 -24.20 -2.03
N GLN A 188 -0.27 -23.71 -3.23
CA GLN A 188 0.28 -22.37 -3.42
C GLN A 188 -0.72 -21.30 -2.99
N TRP A 189 -2.00 -21.47 -3.31
CA TRP A 189 -3.06 -20.56 -2.88
C TRP A 189 -3.21 -20.55 -1.36
N LYS A 190 -3.20 -21.74 -0.73
CA LYS A 190 -3.16 -21.87 0.73
C LYS A 190 -1.93 -21.20 1.33
N MET A 191 -0.76 -21.38 0.74
CA MET A 191 0.47 -20.75 1.20
C MET A 191 0.40 -19.22 1.15
N HIS A 192 -0.22 -18.63 0.12
CA HIS A 192 -0.43 -17.19 0.06
C HIS A 192 -1.37 -16.71 1.17
N PHE A 193 -2.46 -17.44 1.42
CA PHE A 193 -3.36 -17.18 2.55
C PHE A 193 -2.62 -17.23 3.90
N ASP A 194 -1.83 -18.28 4.13
CA ASP A 194 -1.08 -18.47 5.39
C ASP A 194 -0.02 -17.38 5.62
N ARG A 195 0.45 -16.71 4.56
CA ARG A 195 1.35 -15.55 4.69
C ARG A 195 0.60 -14.25 4.98
N ILE A 196 -0.56 -14.06 4.35
CA ILE A 196 -1.38 -12.85 4.51
C ILE A 196 -2.02 -12.82 5.89
N PHE A 197 -2.51 -13.97 6.33
CA PHE A 197 -3.03 -14.22 7.66
C PHE A 197 -2.17 -15.35 8.24
N PRO A 198 -1.20 -15.08 9.12
CA PRO A 198 -0.40 -16.12 9.77
C PRO A 198 -1.19 -16.88 10.83
N SER A 199 -0.79 -18.12 11.12
CA SER A 199 -1.47 -18.98 12.11
C SER A 199 -1.03 -18.70 13.54
N SER A 200 0.07 -17.95 13.71
CA SER A 200 0.57 -17.50 15.01
C SER A 200 1.22 -16.12 14.94
N VAL A 201 1.32 -15.46 16.09
CA VAL A 201 2.03 -14.18 16.22
C VAL A 201 3.54 -14.34 15.97
N GLN A 202 4.10 -15.51 16.28
CA GLN A 202 5.50 -15.84 16.02
C GLN A 202 5.78 -15.91 14.52
N GLU A 203 4.92 -16.56 13.74
CA GLU A 203 4.99 -16.54 12.27
C GLU A 203 4.87 -15.12 11.72
N ALA A 204 4.03 -14.30 12.35
CA ALA A 204 3.86 -12.91 11.94
C ALA A 204 5.15 -12.09 12.06
N ARG A 205 5.96 -12.34 13.09
CA ARG A 205 7.26 -11.65 13.28
C ARG A 205 8.28 -11.97 12.18
N LEU A 206 8.10 -13.09 11.48
CA LEU A 206 8.93 -13.45 10.34
C LEU A 206 8.50 -12.75 9.04
N SER A 207 7.35 -12.08 9.05
CA SER A 207 6.83 -11.40 7.86
C SER A 207 7.67 -10.15 7.56
N GLY A 208 8.19 -10.09 6.34
CA GLY A 208 9.08 -9.00 5.93
C GLY A 208 8.36 -7.73 5.46
N GLN A 209 8.92 -7.08 4.45
CA GLN A 209 8.51 -5.79 3.89
C GLN A 209 7.00 -5.70 3.58
N ASN A 210 6.45 -4.51 3.78
CA ASN A 210 5.06 -4.11 3.54
C ASN A 210 4.03 -4.63 4.55
N PHE A 211 4.11 -5.86 5.07
CA PHE A 211 3.11 -6.36 6.03
C PHE A 211 3.03 -5.53 7.31
N PRO A 212 4.15 -5.20 8.00
CA PRO A 212 4.08 -4.40 9.23
C PRO A 212 3.54 -2.97 9.04
N SER A 213 3.56 -2.43 7.81
CA SER A 213 2.97 -1.13 7.49
C SER A 213 1.48 -1.19 7.16
N CYS A 214 0.91 -2.37 6.98
CA CYS A 214 -0.52 -2.56 6.72
C CYS A 214 -1.33 -2.49 8.02
N SER A 215 -2.35 -1.64 8.05
CA SER A 215 -3.28 -1.51 9.17
C SER A 215 -4.09 -2.78 9.41
N TYR A 216 -4.46 -3.51 8.34
CA TYR A 216 -5.16 -4.81 8.50
C TYR A 216 -4.29 -5.79 9.28
N TYR A 217 -2.99 -5.79 8.99
CA TYR A 217 -2.05 -6.76 9.54
C TYR A 217 -1.85 -6.50 11.02
N LYS A 218 -1.67 -5.23 11.42
CA LYS A 218 -1.59 -4.84 12.84
C LYS A 218 -2.84 -5.25 13.61
N SER A 219 -4.01 -4.94 13.04
CA SER A 219 -5.31 -5.27 13.64
C SER A 219 -5.51 -6.78 13.77
N TYR A 220 -5.13 -7.54 12.75
CA TYR A 220 -5.16 -9.00 12.76
C TYR A 220 -4.23 -9.59 13.82
N ILE A 221 -2.99 -9.09 13.95
CA ILE A 221 -2.05 -9.59 14.97
C ILE A 221 -2.49 -9.23 16.39
N ALA A 222 -3.08 -8.05 16.59
CA ALA A 222 -3.68 -7.69 17.87
C ALA A 222 -4.83 -8.65 18.22
N LEU A 223 -5.74 -8.91 17.28
CA LEU A 223 -6.82 -9.88 17.46
C LEU A 223 -6.28 -11.29 17.74
N ALA A 224 -5.34 -11.78 16.94
CA ALA A 224 -4.72 -13.09 17.09
C ALA A 224 -4.00 -13.27 18.44
N SER A 225 -3.42 -12.20 18.99
CA SER A 225 -2.80 -12.21 20.32
C SER A 225 -3.82 -12.25 21.47
N SER A 226 -5.06 -11.82 21.21
CA SER A 226 -6.12 -11.69 22.22
C SER A 226 -7.02 -12.93 22.33
N VAL A 227 -6.90 -13.91 21.44
CA VAL A 227 -7.75 -15.11 21.40
C VAL A 227 -6.96 -16.39 21.69
N SER A 228 -7.66 -17.48 21.97
CA SER A 228 -7.04 -18.81 22.06
C SER A 228 -6.59 -19.30 20.68
N VAL A 229 -5.65 -20.25 20.63
CA VAL A 229 -5.22 -20.88 19.35
C VAL A 229 -6.41 -21.55 18.63
N ALA A 230 -7.29 -22.21 19.38
CA ALA A 230 -8.48 -22.84 18.84
C ALA A 230 -9.45 -21.82 18.22
N ASP A 231 -9.62 -20.67 18.85
CA ASP A 231 -10.47 -19.59 18.33
C ASP A 231 -9.83 -18.88 17.13
N LEU A 232 -8.51 -18.74 17.13
CA LEU A 232 -7.79 -18.23 15.96
C LEU A 232 -8.00 -19.13 14.74
N VAL A 233 -8.03 -20.46 14.91
CA VAL A 233 -8.36 -21.39 13.81
C VAL A 233 -9.75 -21.10 13.25
N LYS A 234 -10.77 -20.90 14.10
CA LYS A 234 -12.14 -20.55 13.65
C LYS A 234 -12.15 -19.23 12.87
N ILE A 235 -11.48 -18.20 13.37
CA ILE A 235 -11.36 -16.89 12.70
C ILE A 235 -10.71 -17.06 11.32
N ARG A 236 -9.63 -17.83 11.25
CA ARG A 236 -8.91 -18.11 10.01
C ARG A 236 -9.75 -18.90 9.02
N ASP A 237 -10.55 -19.86 9.47
CA ASP A 237 -11.45 -20.62 8.58
C ASP A 237 -12.47 -19.70 7.91
N VAL A 238 -12.97 -18.71 8.64
CA VAL A 238 -13.90 -17.72 8.09
C VAL A 238 -13.20 -16.76 7.12
N LEU A 239 -12.04 -16.21 7.49
CA LEU A 239 -11.21 -15.41 6.58
C LEU A 239 -10.82 -16.20 5.34
N ARG A 240 -10.57 -17.51 5.46
CA ARG A 240 -10.22 -18.39 4.34
C ARG A 240 -11.38 -18.54 3.37
N LYS A 241 -12.62 -18.68 3.86
CA LYS A 241 -13.81 -18.72 3.01
C LYS A 241 -13.95 -17.45 2.18
N GLU A 242 -13.72 -16.28 2.79
CA GLU A 242 -13.77 -15.00 2.07
C GLU A 242 -12.60 -14.86 1.08
N PHE A 243 -11.38 -15.17 1.51
CA PHE A 243 -10.20 -15.14 0.66
C PHE A 243 -10.31 -16.05 -0.57
N ASP A 244 -10.91 -17.23 -0.41
CA ASP A 244 -11.14 -18.18 -1.50
C ASP A 244 -12.17 -17.71 -2.53
N LYS A 245 -12.94 -16.63 -2.25
CA LYS A 245 -13.83 -15.98 -3.23
C LYS A 245 -13.05 -15.10 -4.21
N LEU A 246 -11.89 -14.58 -3.79
CA LEU A 246 -11.04 -13.72 -4.62
C LEU A 246 -10.57 -14.48 -5.86
N ALA A 247 -10.55 -13.80 -7.01
CA ALA A 247 -10.00 -14.36 -8.23
C ALA A 247 -8.48 -14.26 -8.29
N TRP A 248 -7.91 -13.26 -7.61
CA TRP A 248 -6.48 -13.06 -7.55
C TRP A 248 -6.03 -12.44 -6.23
N ALA A 249 -4.75 -12.58 -5.91
CA ALA A 249 -4.09 -11.99 -4.76
C ALA A 249 -2.63 -11.62 -5.11
N PRO A 250 -1.95 -10.79 -4.30
CA PRO A 250 -0.51 -10.59 -4.44
C PRO A 250 0.24 -11.92 -4.37
N TRP A 251 1.22 -12.12 -5.25
CA TRP A 251 2.15 -13.22 -5.07
C TRP A 251 3.11 -12.87 -3.93
N THR A 252 2.80 -13.37 -2.74
CA THR A 252 3.62 -13.15 -1.55
C THR A 252 4.93 -13.95 -1.61
N SER A 253 6.02 -13.41 -1.04
CA SER A 253 7.18 -14.18 -0.61
C SER A 253 7.29 -14.13 0.92
N THR A 254 8.21 -14.90 1.49
CA THR A 254 8.43 -14.94 2.94
C THR A 254 8.65 -13.55 3.53
N ASP A 255 9.33 -12.67 2.77
CA ASP A 255 9.78 -11.37 3.20
C ASP A 255 8.99 -10.19 2.60
N ARG A 256 7.91 -10.40 1.83
CA ARG A 256 7.11 -9.28 1.30
C ARG A 256 5.71 -9.70 0.82
N MET A 257 4.77 -8.76 0.90
CA MET A 257 3.42 -8.94 0.36
C MET A 257 3.43 -9.04 -1.18
N TRP A 258 4.24 -8.21 -1.85
CA TRP A 258 4.26 -8.12 -3.30
C TRP A 258 5.57 -8.60 -3.90
N GLY A 259 5.52 -9.71 -4.64
CA GLY A 259 6.62 -10.12 -5.53
C GLY A 259 6.80 -9.13 -6.68
N THR A 260 8.04 -8.72 -6.93
CA THR A 260 8.41 -7.84 -8.05
C THR A 260 9.66 -8.38 -8.73
N GLY A 261 9.70 -8.36 -10.06
CA GLY A 261 10.83 -8.87 -10.85
C GLY A 261 10.33 -9.69 -12.03
N ALA A 262 11.21 -10.06 -12.97
CA ALA A 262 10.81 -10.91 -14.10
C ALA A 262 10.86 -12.39 -13.72
N LYS A 263 9.77 -13.13 -13.97
CA LYS A 263 9.77 -14.59 -13.90
C LYS A 263 9.76 -15.15 -15.31
N THR A 264 10.62 -16.13 -15.56
CA THR A 264 10.85 -16.70 -16.89
C THR A 264 10.37 -18.14 -17.03
N SER A 265 9.84 -18.76 -15.96
CA SER A 265 9.34 -20.13 -16.04
C SER A 265 8.00 -20.18 -16.77
N ARG A 266 7.72 -21.31 -17.44
CA ARG A 266 6.53 -21.49 -18.31
C ARG A 266 5.18 -21.29 -17.61
N ALA A 267 5.15 -21.40 -16.28
CA ALA A 267 3.94 -21.19 -15.50
C ALA A 267 3.53 -19.69 -15.42
N TRP A 268 4.48 -18.78 -15.65
CA TRP A 268 4.22 -17.34 -15.60
C TRP A 268 3.81 -16.79 -16.94
N LYS A 269 2.76 -15.98 -16.93
CA LYS A 269 2.29 -15.22 -18.08
C LYS A 269 2.48 -13.73 -17.79
N VAL A 270 2.87 -12.96 -18.81
CA VAL A 270 3.13 -11.52 -18.70
C VAL A 270 2.05 -10.75 -19.45
N LEU A 271 1.59 -9.65 -18.86
CA LEU A 271 0.63 -8.73 -19.44
C LEU A 271 1.19 -7.30 -19.37
N PRO A 272 1.19 -6.53 -20.47
CA PRO A 272 1.04 -7.02 -21.85
C PRO A 272 2.29 -7.85 -22.26
N LYS A 273 2.19 -8.64 -23.34
CA LYS A 273 3.20 -9.66 -23.69
C LYS A 273 4.58 -9.09 -24.03
N GLU A 274 4.63 -7.83 -24.45
CA GLU A 274 5.83 -7.13 -24.91
C GLU A 274 6.67 -6.60 -23.74
N LYS A 275 6.08 -6.50 -22.55
CA LYS A 275 6.75 -5.96 -21.37
C LYS A 275 7.46 -7.07 -20.58
N LYS A 276 8.42 -6.67 -19.75
CA LYS A 276 9.18 -7.57 -18.87
C LYS A 276 9.01 -7.15 -17.43
N GLY A 277 8.75 -8.10 -16.54
CA GLY A 277 8.60 -7.84 -15.12
C GLY A 277 7.23 -7.26 -14.76
N GLY A 278 7.13 -6.68 -13.57
CA GLY A 278 5.90 -6.13 -13.00
C GLY A 278 5.52 -6.78 -11.67
N PRO A 279 4.42 -6.34 -11.04
CA PRO A 279 3.81 -7.00 -9.90
C PRO A 279 3.51 -8.46 -10.25
N MET A 280 3.83 -9.35 -9.33
CA MET A 280 3.53 -10.77 -9.45
C MET A 280 2.18 -11.05 -8.78
N ILE A 281 1.31 -11.78 -9.48
CA ILE A 281 -0.06 -12.02 -9.08
C ILE A 281 -0.31 -13.54 -9.03
N ALA A 282 -0.87 -13.97 -7.91
CA ALA A 282 -1.39 -15.32 -7.72
C ALA A 282 -2.84 -15.35 -8.23
N ILE A 283 -3.15 -16.25 -9.16
CA ILE A 283 -4.53 -16.48 -9.61
C ILE A 283 -5.09 -17.69 -8.86
N ASN A 284 -6.31 -17.54 -8.35
CA ASN A 284 -6.99 -18.59 -7.61
C ASN A 284 -7.18 -19.83 -8.51
N PRO A 285 -6.81 -21.05 -8.05
CA PRO A 285 -6.98 -22.29 -8.83
C PRO A 285 -8.42 -22.50 -9.31
N ARG A 286 -9.43 -22.04 -8.56
CA ARG A 286 -10.85 -22.15 -8.93
C ARG A 286 -11.22 -21.31 -10.16
N ARG A 287 -10.35 -20.39 -10.60
CA ARG A 287 -10.53 -19.51 -11.75
C ARG A 287 -9.65 -19.88 -12.95
N GLN A 288 -8.98 -21.04 -12.93
CA GLN A 288 -7.98 -21.44 -13.94
C GLN A 288 -8.48 -21.42 -15.40
N ASN A 289 -9.77 -21.62 -15.63
CA ASN A 289 -10.38 -21.65 -16.96
C ASN A 289 -10.84 -20.27 -17.47
N GLN A 290 -10.74 -19.24 -16.64
CA GLN A 290 -11.15 -17.89 -16.99
C GLN A 290 -9.97 -17.08 -17.55
N ARG A 291 -10.28 -16.16 -18.47
CA ARG A 291 -9.27 -15.31 -19.10
C ARG A 291 -8.83 -14.21 -18.13
N VAL A 292 -7.52 -14.08 -17.95
CA VAL A 292 -6.90 -12.96 -17.22
C VAL A 292 -6.54 -11.85 -18.21
N SER A 293 -6.94 -10.62 -17.91
CA SER A 293 -6.67 -9.42 -18.71
C SER A 293 -6.25 -8.26 -17.81
N LEU A 294 -5.72 -7.19 -18.41
CA LEU A 294 -5.57 -5.91 -17.72
C LEU A 294 -6.86 -5.12 -17.89
N ARG A 295 -7.26 -4.41 -16.84
CA ARG A 295 -8.40 -3.50 -16.88
C ARG A 295 -8.03 -2.28 -17.71
N ALA A 296 -8.80 -2.00 -18.75
CA ALA A 296 -8.74 -0.71 -19.41
C ALA A 296 -9.23 0.34 -18.40
N PHE A 297 -8.40 1.33 -18.11
CA PHE A 297 -8.85 2.50 -17.35
C PHE A 297 -9.05 3.60 -18.36
N ASP A 298 -10.29 4.06 -18.50
CA ASP A 298 -10.60 5.25 -19.27
C ASP A 298 -9.83 6.40 -18.62
N GLN A 299 -8.85 6.96 -19.34
CA GLN A 299 -8.23 8.19 -18.88
C GLN A 299 -9.35 9.22 -18.79
N PRO A 300 -9.48 9.98 -17.68
CA PRO A 300 -10.33 11.15 -17.71
C PRO A 300 -9.83 12.03 -18.86
N SER A 301 -10.71 12.30 -19.83
CA SER A 301 -10.46 13.26 -20.90
C SER A 301 -9.93 14.55 -20.26
N GLU A 302 -8.83 15.09 -20.79
CA GLU A 302 -8.20 16.32 -20.30
C GLU A 302 -9.09 17.58 -20.46
N ASP A 303 -10.36 17.43 -20.86
CA ASP A 303 -11.26 18.49 -21.28
C ASP A 303 -12.03 19.22 -20.16
N ASN A 304 -11.72 18.99 -18.87
CA ASN A 304 -12.38 19.70 -17.76
C ASN A 304 -11.39 20.37 -16.80
N VAL A 305 -10.40 21.08 -17.35
CA VAL A 305 -9.74 22.19 -16.66
C VAL A 305 -10.10 23.48 -17.38
N THR A 306 -11.38 23.84 -17.37
CA THR A 306 -11.79 25.23 -17.58
C THR A 306 -11.49 26.00 -16.31
N ASP A 307 -10.31 26.63 -16.36
CA ASP A 307 -9.93 27.80 -15.59
C ASP A 307 -11.10 28.79 -15.54
N SER A 308 -11.84 28.76 -14.44
CA SER A 308 -12.85 29.75 -14.05
C SER A 308 -12.42 30.31 -12.71
N GLY A 309 -11.43 31.19 -12.78
CA GLY A 309 -10.83 31.87 -11.64
C GLY A 309 -10.36 33.27 -12.01
N GLN A 310 -11.19 34.04 -12.72
CA GLN A 310 -11.12 35.51 -12.75
C GLN A 310 -12.49 36.05 -12.35
N GLU A 311 -12.57 36.54 -11.11
CA GLU A 311 -13.53 37.46 -10.47
C GLU A 311 -13.06 37.45 -8.99
N ASP A 312 -12.56 38.50 -8.33
CA ASP A 312 -12.54 39.95 -8.52
C ASP A 312 -11.15 40.54 -8.13
#